data_AF-A0A663EBC0-F1
#
_entry.id   AF-A0A663EBC0-F1
#
_cell.length_a   1.000
_cell.length_b   1.000
_cell.length_c   1.000
_cell.angle_alpha   90.00
_cell.angle_beta   90.00
_cell.angle_gamma   90.00
#
_symmetry.space_group_name_H-M   'P 1'
#
loop_
_entity.id
_entity.type
_entity.pdbx_description
1 polymer ?
#
loop_
_entity_poly.entity_id
_entity_poly.type
_entity_poly.pdbx_seq_one_letter_code
_entity_poly.pdbx_strand_id
1 'polypeptide(L)' 'FYGTFPGVLADEVVLKRRANLLVVCLVLARALPPAKLYFLVGYAETLLSHFYKCPVRLELQTVPAKVVYKYL' A
#
# COMPACT_ATOMS: atom_id res chain seq x y z
N PHE A 1 5.06 2.05 -5.89
CA PHE A 1 4.69 1.17 -4.77
C PHE A 1 5.59 -0.05 -4.63
N TYR A 2 5.87 -0.80 -5.71
CA TYR A 2 6.79 -1.96 -5.66
C TYR A 2 8.19 -1.63 -5.10
N GLY A 3 8.72 -0.43 -5.37
CA GLY A 3 10.00 0.02 -4.80
C GLY A 3 9.92 0.49 -3.34
N THR A 4 8.79 1.02 -2.88
CA THR A 4 8.62 1.51 -1.49
C THR A 4 8.32 0.39 -0.50
N PHE A 5 7.73 -0.72 -0.97
CA PHE A 5 7.46 -1.92 -0.18
C PHE A 5 8.08 -3.17 -0.83
N PRO A 6 9.42 -3.30 -0.82
CA PRO A 6 10.11 -4.39 -1.51
C PRO A 6 9.84 -5.74 -0.83
N GLY A 7 9.34 -6.73 -1.56
CA GLY A 7 9.16 -8.11 -1.09
C GLY A 7 8.02 -8.34 -0.09
N VAL A 8 7.22 -7.30 0.19
CA VAL A 8 6.17 -7.34 1.23
C VAL A 8 4.78 -7.31 0.61
N LEU A 9 4.67 -6.93 -0.67
CA LEU A 9 3.42 -6.93 -1.40
C LEU A 9 2.94 -8.37 -1.62
N ALA A 10 1.81 -8.73 -1.01
CA ALA A 10 1.24 -10.08 -1.13
C ALA A 10 0.42 -10.23 -2.43
N ASP A 11 -0.18 -9.13 -2.90
CA ASP A 11 -1.03 -9.08 -4.08
C ASP A 11 -0.83 -7.75 -4.83
N GLU A 12 -1.41 -7.60 -6.01
CA GLU A 12 -1.34 -6.36 -6.79
C GLU A 12 -1.97 -5.15 -6.08
N VAL A 13 -1.51 -3.95 -6.45
CA VAL A 13 -2.00 -2.71 -5.87
C VAL A 13 -3.36 -2.36 -6.44
N VAL A 14 -4.35 -2.13 -5.57
CA VAL A 14 -5.68 -1.70 -5.99
C VAL A 14 -5.79 -0.18 -5.85
N LEU A 15 -5.95 0.51 -6.98
CA LEU A 15 -6.12 1.95 -7.04
C LEU A 15 -7.61 2.31 -7.14
N LYS A 16 -8.09 3.15 -6.23
CA LYS A 16 -9.46 3.68 -6.25
C LYS A 16 -9.41 5.21 -6.26
N ARG A 17 -10.21 5.82 -7.13
CA ARG A 17 -10.35 7.28 -7.17
C ARG A 17 -11.76 7.66 -6.76
N ARG A 18 -11.88 8.44 -5.68
CA ARG A 18 -13.16 8.99 -5.20
C ARG A 18 -13.08 10.52 -5.28
N ALA A 19 -13.67 11.08 -6.32
CA ALA A 19 -13.53 12.50 -6.65
C ALA A 19 -12.05 12.93 -6.70
N ASN A 20 -11.65 13.92 -5.89
CA ASN A 20 -10.26 14.38 -5.81
C ASN A 20 -9.37 13.49 -4.92
N LEU A 21 -9.95 12.52 -4.21
CA LEU A 21 -9.21 11.65 -3.31
C LEU A 21 -8.72 10.40 -4.02
N LEU A 22 -7.42 10.16 -3.96
CA LEU A 22 -6.78 8.94 -4.47
C LEU A 22 -6.57 7.97 -3.31
N VAL A 23 -7.31 6.86 -3.29
CA VAL A 23 -7.15 5.79 -2.31
C VAL A 23 -6.29 4.69 -2.93
N VAL A 24 -5.19 4.36 -2.29
CA VAL A 24 -4.31 3.27 -2.68
C VAL A 24 -4.46 2.16 -1.65
N CYS A 25 -5.02 1.03 -2.05
CA CYS A 25 -5.19 -0.13 -1.20
C CYS A 25 -4.03 -1.12 -1.46
N LEU A 26 -3.32 -1.51 -0.40
CA LEU A 26 -2.19 -2.44 -0.46
C LEU A 26 -2.46 -3.64 0.43
N VAL A 27 -2.25 -4.85 -0.12
CA VAL A 27 -2.24 -6.09 0.64
C VAL A 27 -0.79 -6.47 0.93
N LEU A 28 -0.42 -6.47 2.22
CA LEU A 28 0.96 -6.66 2.67
C LEU A 28 1.10 -7.94 3.50
N ALA A 29 2.20 -8.67 3.30
CA ALA A 29 2.64 -9.73 4.18
C ALA A 29 3.20 -9.15 5.50
N ARG A 30 3.06 -9.86 6.62
CA ARG A 30 3.56 -9.43 7.94
C ARG A 30 5.07 -9.59 8.12
N ALA A 31 5.86 -9.06 7.18
CA ALA A 31 7.32 -9.18 7.19
C ALA A 31 8.04 -7.99 7.87
N LEU A 32 7.40 -6.80 7.96
CA LEU A 32 7.99 -5.62 8.57
C LEU A 32 7.41 -5.30 9.95
N PRO A 33 8.22 -4.69 10.84
CA PRO A 33 7.73 -4.15 12.10
C PRO A 33 6.77 -2.97 11.86
N PRO A 34 5.73 -2.82 12.71
CA PRO A 34 4.66 -1.83 12.50
C PRO A 34 5.17 -0.39 12.46
N ALA A 35 6.19 -0.05 13.24
CA ALA A 35 6.77 1.30 13.25
C ALA A 35 7.31 1.74 11.88
N LYS A 36 8.01 0.84 11.17
CA LYS A 36 8.51 1.12 9.80
C LYS A 36 7.37 1.23 8.80
N LEU A 37 6.32 0.42 8.97
CA LEU A 37 5.14 0.49 8.11
C LEU A 37 4.42 1.84 8.25
N TYR A 38 4.15 2.30 9.47
CA TYR A 38 3.51 3.60 9.69
C TYR A 38 4.36 4.76 9.15
N PHE A 39 5.69 4.68 9.29
CA PHE A 39 6.60 5.65 8.69
C PHE A 39 6.48 5.68 7.16
N LEU A 40 6.55 4.52 6.50
CA LEU A 40 6.45 4.41 5.04
C LEU A 40 5.09 4.86 4.52
N VAL A 41 4.01 4.62 5.27
CA VAL A 41 2.67 5.12 4.97
C VAL A 41 2.66 6.63 4.96
N GLY A 42 3.07 7.29 6.06
CA GLY A 42 3.08 8.74 6.13
C GLY A 42 4.00 9.39 5.10
N TYR A 43 5.18 8.81 4.87
CA TYR A 43 6.10 9.23 3.81
C TYR A 43 5.45 9.17 2.43
N ALA A 44 4.79 8.06 2.09
CA ALA A 44 4.18 7.89 0.79
C ALA A 44 2.92 8.76 0.61
N GLU A 45 2.06 8.89 1.62
CA GLU A 45 0.88 9.78 1.56
C GLU A 45 1.28 11.22 1.33
N THR A 46 2.26 11.73 2.09
CA THR A 46 2.74 13.12 1.96
C THR A 46 3.40 13.36 0.61
N LEU A 47 4.36 12.52 0.22
CA LEU A 47 5.06 12.65 -1.06
C LEU A 47 4.09 12.60 -2.24
N LEU A 48 3.19 11.61 -2.27
CA LEU A 48 2.24 11.46 -3.38
C LEU A 48 1.21 12.59 -3.41
N SER A 49 0.79 13.09 -2.24
CA SER A 49 -0.12 14.24 -2.19
C SER A 49 0.53 15.51 -2.76
N HIS A 50 1.81 15.74 -2.46
CA HIS A 50 2.57 16.87 -3.02
C HIS A 50 2.89 16.70 -4.50
N PHE A 51 3.10 15.46 -4.96
CA PHE A 51 3.42 15.15 -6.34
C PHE A 51 2.20 15.27 -7.25
N TYR A 52 1.07 14.64 -6.87
CA TYR A 52 -0.16 14.62 -7.66
C TYR A 52 -1.09 15.81 -7.40
N LYS A 53 -0.74 16.70 -6.45
CA LYS A 53 -1.54 17.87 -6.05
C LYS A 53 -2.97 17.52 -5.62
N CYS A 54 -3.17 16.30 -5.13
CA CYS A 54 -4.45 15.79 -4.66
C CYS A 54 -4.28 15.04 -3.33
N PRO A 55 -5.31 14.96 -2.48
CA PRO A 55 -5.23 14.18 -1.25
C PRO A 55 -5.11 12.69 -1.57
N VAL A 56 -4.02 12.07 -1.11
CA VAL A 56 -3.76 10.64 -1.25
C VAL A 56 -3.92 9.95 0.10
N ARG A 57 -4.63 8.82 0.13
CA ARG A 57 -4.83 7.99 1.32
C ARG A 57 -4.37 6.56 1.04
N LEU A 58 -3.54 6.01 1.92
CA LEU A 58 -3.07 4.63 1.86
C LEU A 58 -3.88 3.75 2.82
N GLU A 59 -4.51 2.71 2.28
CA GLU A 59 -5.20 1.68 3.07
C GLU A 59 -4.39 0.39 3.04
N LEU A 60 -3.94 -0.06 4.21
CA LEU A 60 -3.15 -1.28 4.34
C LEU A 60 -3.99 -2.41 4.90
N GLN A 61 -3.93 -3.57 4.25
CA GLN A 61 -4.44 -4.84 4.78
C GLN A 61 -3.27 -5.80 4.99
N THR A 62 -3.05 -6.24 6.24
CA THR A 62 -1.98 -7.21 6.53
C THR A 62 -2.51 -8.64 6.51
N VAL A 63 -1.80 -9.52 5.80
CA VAL A 63 -2.11 -10.94 5.67
C VAL A 63 -0.89 -11.75 6.13
N PRO A 64 -1.07 -12.88 6.83
CA PRO A 64 0.07 -13.68 7.28
C PRO A 64 0.90 -14.29 6.13
N ALA A 65 0.26 -14.67 5.02
CA ALA A 65 0.91 -15.27 3.85
C ALA A 65 0.20 -14.83 2.55
N LYS A 66 0.85 -15.03 1.39
CA LYS A 66 0.23 -14.77 0.09
C LYS A 66 -1.01 -15.67 -0.07
N VAL A 67 -2.14 -15.07 -0.44
CA VAL A 67 -3.40 -15.80 -0.63
C VAL A 67 -3.30 -16.58 -1.94
N VAL A 68 -3.33 -17.91 -1.85
CA VAL A 68 -3.32 -18.80 -3.02
C VAL A 68 -4.75 -19.08 -3.44
N TYR A 69 -5.10 -18.72 -4.68
CA TYR A 69 -6.43 -19.01 -5.23
C TYR A 69 -6.55 -20.45 -5.74
N LYS A 70 -5.59 -20.91 -6.55
CA LYS A 70 -5.54 -22.26 -7.15
C LYS A 70 -4.09 -22.69 -7.36
N TYR A 71 -3.86 -24.00 -7.34
CA TYR A 71 -2.63 -24.63 -7.81
C TYR A 71 -2.90 -25.16 -9.22
N LEU A 72 -2.17 -24.65 -10.22
CA LEU A 72 -2.28 -25.03 -11.62
C LEU A 72 -1.37 -26.22 -11.93
#